data_AF-A0A3D4LML3-F1
#
_entry.id   AF-A0A3D4LML3-F1
#
_cell.length_a   1.000
_cell.length_b   1.000
_cell.length_c   1.000
_cell.angle_alpha   90.00
_cell.angle_beta   90.00
_cell.angle_gamma   90.00
#
_symmetry.space_group_name_H-M   'P 1'
#
loop_
_entity.id
_entity.type
_entity.pdbx_description
1 polymer ?
#
loop_
_entity_poly.entity_id
_entity_poly.type
_entity_poly.pdbx_seq_one_letter_code
_entity_poly.pdbx_strand_id
1 'polypeptide(L)'
;MKEADSRAINIIGIPSIVLMENAALKVIKNIDLNLNHYTVVCSRGNNGGDGLALARHLLLKNKKVKIFIVGKPENATVDFNVNLEMKK
;
A
#
# COMPACT_ATOMS: atom_id res chain seq x y z
N MET A 1 3.57 -17.05 2.48
CA MET A 1 3.96 -15.67 2.11
C MET A 1 4.69 -14.96 3.25
N LYS A 2 4.12 -14.88 4.47
CA LYS A 2 4.78 -14.29 5.66
C LYS A 2 6.24 -14.70 5.88
N GLU A 3 6.59 -15.96 5.70
CA GLU A 3 7.98 -16.42 5.88
C GLU A 3 8.93 -15.86 4.81
N ALA A 4 8.46 -15.73 3.57
CA ALA A 4 9.25 -15.14 2.50
C ALA A 4 9.49 -13.65 2.75
N ASP A 5 8.45 -12.91 3.15
CA ASP A 5 8.56 -11.50 3.52
C ASP A 5 9.49 -11.33 4.73
N SER A 6 9.34 -12.19 5.74
CA SER A 6 10.21 -12.19 6.93
C SER A 6 11.67 -12.44 6.57
N ARG A 7 11.95 -13.39 5.67
CA ARG A 7 13.33 -13.64 5.19
C ARG A 7 13.87 -12.44 4.41
N ALA A 8 13.07 -11.84 3.53
CA ALA A 8 13.48 -10.66 2.77
C ALA A 8 13.84 -9.49 3.70
N ILE A 9 13.05 -9.27 4.75
CA ILE A 9 13.26 -8.20 5.73
C ILE A 9 14.45 -8.51 6.65
N ASN A 10 14.42 -9.65 7.31
CA ASN A 10 15.32 -9.94 8.43
C ASN A 10 16.66 -10.56 8.02
N ILE A 11 16.71 -11.26 6.88
CA ILE A 11 17.93 -11.95 6.41
C ILE A 11 18.57 -11.19 5.25
N ILE A 12 17.78 -10.76 4.26
CA ILE A 12 18.29 -10.05 3.09
C ILE A 12 18.44 -8.54 3.38
N GLY A 13 17.73 -8.02 4.39
CA GLY A 13 17.82 -6.62 4.80
C GLY A 13 16.98 -5.67 3.94
N ILE A 14 16.00 -6.18 3.18
CA ILE A 14 15.11 -5.35 2.37
C ILE A 14 14.06 -4.71 3.28
N PRO A 15 13.95 -3.37 3.37
CA PRO A 15 12.95 -2.73 4.20
C PRO A 15 11.52 -3.14 3.81
N SER A 16 10.65 -3.33 4.80
CA SER A 16 9.23 -3.69 4.60
C SER A 16 8.54 -2.73 3.61
N ILE A 17 8.77 -1.43 3.75
CA ILE A 17 8.22 -0.39 2.87
C ILE A 17 8.64 -0.58 1.41
N VAL A 18 9.86 -1.06 1.14
CA VAL A 18 10.32 -1.34 -0.23
C VAL A 18 9.57 -2.54 -0.82
N LEU A 19 9.28 -3.56 -0.01
CA LEU A 19 8.45 -4.68 -0.45
C LEU A 19 7.01 -4.22 -0.77
N MET A 20 6.42 -3.36 0.08
CA MET A 20 5.09 -2.79 -0.16
C MET A 20 5.05 -1.94 -1.43
N GLU A 21 6.09 -1.14 -1.69
CA GLU A 21 6.18 -0.33 -2.90
C GLU A 21 6.21 -1.20 -4.16
N ASN A 22 6.95 -2.31 -4.11
CA ASN A 22 6.97 -3.28 -5.19
C ASN A 22 5.60 -3.96 -5.39
N ALA A 23 4.88 -4.28 -4.30
CA ALA A 23 3.54 -4.83 -4.38
C ALA A 23 2.56 -3.84 -5.05
N ALA A 24 2.57 -2.58 -4.62
CA ALA A 24 1.75 -1.52 -5.20
C ALA A 24 2.03 -1.31 -6.70
N LEU A 25 3.30 -1.23 -7.09
CA LEU A 25 3.71 -1.10 -8.50
C LEU A 25 3.27 -2.30 -9.34
N LYS A 26 3.27 -3.51 -8.77
CA LYS A 26 2.78 -4.70 -9.47
C LYS A 26 1.28 -4.63 -9.70
N VAL A 27 0.50 -4.12 -8.75
CA VAL A 27 -0.94 -3.89 -8.95
C VAL A 27 -1.19 -2.83 -10.03
N ILE A 28 -0.48 -1.69 -9.98
CA ILE A 28 -0.57 -0.65 -11.02
C ILE A 28 -0.37 -1.20 -12.44
N LYS A 29 0.54 -2.17 -12.61
CA LYS A 29 0.82 -2.80 -13.90
C LYS A 29 -0.28 -3.77 -14.38
N ASN A 30 -1.22 -4.16 -13.52
CA ASN A 30 -2.21 -5.20 -13.80
C ASN A 30 -3.66 -4.74 -13.61
N ILE A 31 -3.90 -3.43 -13.49
CA ILE A 31 -5.25 -2.85 -13.45
C ILE A 31 -5.47 -1.93 -14.66
N ASP A 32 -6.73 -1.73 -15.04
CA ASP A 32 -7.07 -0.82 -16.14
C ASP A 32 -6.85 0.63 -15.74
N LEU A 33 -5.78 1.23 -16.27
CA LEU A 33 -5.42 2.62 -16.04
C LEU A 33 -6.18 3.61 -16.93
N ASN A 34 -7.06 3.16 -17.83
CA ASN A 34 -7.92 4.06 -18.60
C ASN A 34 -9.07 4.63 -17.76
N LEU A 35 -9.41 3.96 -16.65
CA LEU A 35 -10.35 4.49 -15.67
C LEU A 35 -9.79 5.75 -14.99
N ASN A 36 -10.70 6.65 -14.62
CA ASN A 36 -10.36 7.90 -13.95
C ASN A 36 -10.68 7.91 -12.45
N HIS A 37 -11.54 7.00 -11.98
CA HIS A 37 -11.97 6.93 -10.58
C HIS A 37 -11.64 5.56 -10.00
N TYR A 38 -10.97 5.57 -8.85
CA TYR A 38 -10.61 4.36 -8.12
C TYR A 38 -11.08 4.48 -6.68
N THR A 39 -11.56 3.37 -6.15
CA THR A 39 -11.85 3.24 -4.72
C THR A 39 -10.87 2.22 -4.14
N VAL A 40 -10.14 2.64 -3.13
CA VAL A 40 -9.18 1.80 -2.42
C VAL A 40 -9.70 1.59 -1.00
N VAL A 41 -9.96 0.33 -0.65
CA VAL A 41 -10.44 -0.05 0.68
C VAL A 41 -9.30 -0.72 1.43
N CYS A 42 -8.84 -0.07 2.49
CA CYS A 42 -7.72 -0.54 3.31
C CYS A 42 -8.21 -0.91 4.71
N SER A 43 -7.78 -2.07 5.20
CA SER A 43 -7.70 -2.30 6.64
C SER A 43 -6.43 -1.65 7.19
N ARG A 44 -6.10 -1.88 8.46
CA ARG A 44 -5.00 -1.21 9.16
C ARG A 44 -3.71 -2.04 9.28
N GLY A 45 -3.69 -3.21 8.65
CA GLY A 45 -2.51 -4.06 8.58
C GLY A 45 -1.60 -3.70 7.40
N ASN A 46 -0.59 -4.54 7.19
CA ASN A 46 0.39 -4.37 6.11
C ASN A 46 -0.24 -4.36 4.71
N ASN A 47 -1.27 -5.19 4.46
CA ASN A 47 -2.04 -5.11 3.20
C ASN A 47 -2.76 -3.77 3.03
N GLY A 48 -3.17 -3.16 4.14
CA GLY A 48 -3.67 -1.79 4.13
C GLY A 48 -2.61 -0.82 3.66
N GLY A 49 -1.38 -0.98 4.15
CA GLY A 49 -0.19 -0.23 3.72
C GLY A 49 0.07 -0.36 2.22
N ASP A 50 0.02 -1.58 1.66
CA ASP A 50 0.11 -1.80 0.21
C ASP A 50 -0.96 -1.02 -0.55
N GLY A 51 -2.20 -1.03 -0.07
CA GLY A 51 -3.29 -0.26 -0.65
C GLY A 51 -3.07 1.25 -0.58
N LEU A 52 -2.47 1.76 0.51
CA LEU A 52 -2.12 3.16 0.63
C LEU A 52 -0.99 3.56 -0.33
N ALA A 53 0.03 2.71 -0.50
CA ALA A 53 1.08 2.88 -1.50
C ALA A 53 0.50 2.89 -2.93
N LEU A 54 -0.40 1.95 -3.24
CA LEU A 54 -1.15 1.90 -4.51
C LEU A 54 -1.94 3.19 -4.75
N ALA A 55 -2.66 3.66 -3.73
CA ALA A 55 -3.46 4.88 -3.83
C ALA A 55 -2.59 6.10 -4.17
N ARG A 56 -1.40 6.22 -3.55
CA ARG A 56 -0.42 7.26 -3.89
C ARG A 56 0.01 7.17 -5.36
N HIS A 57 0.33 5.98 -5.88
CA HIS A 57 0.68 5.83 -7.31
C HIS A 57 -0.45 6.23 -8.26
N LEU A 58 -1.70 5.92 -7.91
CA LEU A 58 -2.86 6.34 -8.69
C LEU A 58 -3.01 7.87 -8.66
N LEU A 59 -2.83 8.52 -7.51
CA LEU A 59 -2.84 9.97 -7.38
C LEU A 59 -1.74 10.63 -8.23
N LEU A 60 -0.50 10.10 -8.17
CA LEU A 60 0.64 10.58 -8.99
C LEU A 60 0.40 10.41 -10.50
N LYS A 61 -0.48 9.49 -10.90
CA LYS A 61 -0.93 9.31 -12.29
C LYS A 61 -2.17 10.15 -12.64
N ASN A 62 -2.47 11.18 -11.84
CA ASN A 62 -3.60 12.09 -12.02
C ASN A 62 -4.97 11.39 -12.00
N LYS A 63 -5.10 10.28 -11.25
CA LYS A 63 -6.38 9.59 -11.05
C LYS A 63 -7.12 10.15 -9.84
N LYS A 64 -8.45 10.11 -9.88
CA LYS A 64 -9.29 10.45 -8.73
C LYS A 64 -9.43 9.23 -7.83
N VAL A 65 -8.95 9.32 -6.60
CA VAL A 65 -8.91 8.17 -5.68
C VAL A 65 -9.72 8.47 -4.43
N LYS A 66 -10.65 7.58 -4.06
CA LYS A 66 -11.32 7.57 -2.76
C LYS A 66 -10.70 6.47 -1.91
N ILE A 67 -10.28 6.80 -0.69
CA ILE A 67 -9.68 5.84 0.24
C ILE A 67 -10.61 5.63 1.42
N PHE A 68 -11.02 4.39 1.66
CA PHE A 68 -11.78 3.99 2.85
C PHE A 68 -10.89 3.18 3.77
N ILE A 69 -10.73 3.63 5.02
CA ILE A 69 -9.96 2.92 6.04
C ILE A 69 -10.91 2.27 7.04
N VAL A 70 -10.85 0.95 7.18
CA VAL A 70 -11.74 0.15 8.04
C VAL A 70 -11.00 -0.25 9.33
N GLY A 71 -11.68 -0.18 10.49
CA GLY A 71 -11.17 -0.60 11.81
C GLY A 71 -10.98 0.54 12.83
N LYS A 72 -10.20 0.32 13.89
CA LYS A 72 -9.87 1.31 14.95
C LYS A 72 -8.43 1.82 14.88
N PRO A 73 -8.14 3.13 15.04
CA PRO A 73 -6.82 3.73 14.78
C PRO A 73 -5.68 3.03 15.51
N GLU A 74 -5.92 2.61 16.75
CA GLU A 74 -4.95 1.87 17.58
C GLU A 74 -4.42 0.56 16.96
N ASN A 75 -5.12 -0.03 16.00
CA ASN A 75 -4.73 -1.30 15.36
C ASN A 75 -3.84 -1.12 14.12
N ALA A 76 -3.39 0.10 13.84
CA ALA A 76 -2.53 0.39 12.69
C ALA A 76 -1.11 -0.14 12.88
N THR A 77 -0.63 -0.92 11.91
CA THR A 77 0.77 -1.32 11.87
C THR A 77 1.66 -0.11 11.56
N VAL A 78 2.93 -0.20 11.95
CA VAL A 78 3.92 0.85 11.67
C VAL A 78 3.98 1.16 10.18
N ASP A 79 4.08 0.12 9.33
CA ASP A 79 4.15 0.29 7.88
C ASP A 79 2.88 0.91 7.28
N PHE A 80 1.71 0.60 7.84
CA PHE A 80 0.46 1.26 7.45
C PHE A 80 0.51 2.76 7.74
N ASN A 81 0.95 3.14 8.94
CA ASN A 81 1.05 4.55 9.34
C ASN A 81 2.05 5.33 8.49
N VAL A 82 3.21 4.72 8.19
CA VAL A 82 4.20 5.30 7.27
C VAL A 82 3.57 5.62 5.92
N ASN A 83 2.85 4.68 5.30
CA ASN A 83 2.18 4.92 4.02
C ASN A 83 0.98 5.89 4.14
N LEU A 84 0.33 5.96 5.31
CA LEU A 84 -0.74 6.91 5.59
C LEU A 84 -0.24 8.35 5.62
N GLU A 85 0.93 8.58 6.21
CA GLU A 85 1.57 9.90 6.28
C GLU A 85 2.11 10.37 4.92
N MET A 86 2.50 9.43 4.04
CA MET A 86 2.99 9.70 2.68
C MET A 86 1.92 10.17 1.68
N LYS A 87 0.64 10.31 2.08
CA LYS A 87 -0.49 10.63 1.18
C LYS A 87 -0.54 12.04 0.59
N LYS A 88 0.54 12.81 0.64
CA LYS A 88 0.58 14.19 0.11
C LYS A 88 0.72 14.21 -1.40
#